data_AF-A0A1W2GNX3-F1
#
_entry.id   AF-A0A1W2GNX3-F1
#
_cell.length_a   1.000
_cell.length_b   1.000
_cell.length_c   1.000
_cell.angle_alpha   90.00
_cell.angle_beta   90.00
_cell.angle_gamma   90.00
#
_symmetry.space_group_name_H-M   'P 1'
#
loop_
_entity.id
_entity.type
_entity.pdbx_description
1 polymer ?
#
loop_
_entity_poly.entity_id
_entity_poly.type
_entity_poly.pdbx_seq_one_letter_code
_entity_poly.pdbx_strand_id
1 'polypeptide(L)'
;MYVHGDNLKQKENHGTKYRDATSVSYVKEIRVEYDKWNKANEDLKGPHIEIKETDSEIIKERVRLFAKYKDFIDEQKYAEQFDSRSNLHSSVLEEFIYYLFKDIVFEFSEHAQLGKAHAFKDIFFNAPNFREMVTKPYTKIEKKDHDFVIGVNIDTKMQVHGSTDMEEVTLQIPAVAIECKTYLDKTMLEGSSTAAEQLKNKNPNGIYIVVSEWLKLTSQVNLGKYKVDQIYVLRKQKNTDREFRYADDYEKNQIHEDVVEHLFSTVRDHLSSDWEKGVEYGLKKGFLL
;
A
#
# COMPACT_ATOMS: atom_id res chain seq x y z
N MET A 1 -7.69 -2.09 9.03
CA MET A 1 -6.92 -0.82 8.99
C MET A 1 -5.51 -1.06 9.50
N TYR A 2 -5.35 -1.59 10.72
CA TYR A 2 -4.05 -1.93 11.31
C TYR A 2 -3.52 -3.30 10.84
N VAL A 3 -3.00 -3.36 9.61
CA VAL A 3 -2.60 -4.62 8.98
C VAL A 3 -1.51 -5.38 9.74
N HIS A 4 -0.57 -4.68 10.38
CA HIS A 4 0.46 -5.30 11.21
C HIS A 4 -0.13 -5.75 12.56
N GLY A 5 -0.97 -4.93 13.19
CA GLY A 5 -1.71 -5.32 14.40
C GLY A 5 -2.56 -6.57 14.21
N ASP A 6 -3.25 -6.67 13.07
CA ASP A 6 -4.04 -7.83 12.67
C ASP A 6 -3.16 -9.06 12.42
N ASN A 7 -2.00 -8.87 11.78
CA ASN A 7 -1.01 -9.92 11.55
C ASN A 7 -0.46 -10.51 12.86
N LEU A 8 -0.21 -9.66 13.86
CA LEU A 8 0.18 -10.09 15.22
C LEU A 8 -0.97 -10.86 15.89
N LYS A 9 -2.20 -10.37 15.79
CA LYS A 9 -3.39 -11.03 16.37
C LYS A 9 -3.61 -12.42 15.78
N GLN A 10 -3.36 -12.59 14.48
CA GLN A 10 -3.41 -13.89 13.82
C GLN A 10 -2.34 -14.85 14.36
N LYS A 11 -1.13 -14.36 14.65
CA LYS A 11 -0.05 -15.19 15.24
C LYS A 11 -0.36 -15.60 16.67
N GLU A 12 -0.88 -14.68 17.49
CA GLU A 12 -1.30 -14.94 18.87
C GLU A 12 -2.35 -16.06 18.95
N ASN A 13 -3.26 -16.12 17.98
CA ASN A 13 -4.38 -17.04 17.95
C ASN A 13 -4.19 -18.23 16.99
N HIS A 14 -2.98 -18.45 16.48
CA HIS A 14 -2.79 -19.41 15.39
C HIS A 14 -3.07 -20.86 15.84
N GLY A 15 -3.90 -21.55 15.06
CA GLY A 15 -4.37 -22.92 15.34
C GLY A 15 -3.31 -24.02 15.28
N THR A 16 -2.10 -23.75 14.77
CA THR A 16 -1.13 -24.79 14.41
C THR A 16 0.33 -24.30 14.39
N LYS A 17 0.60 -23.06 13.96
CA LYS A 17 1.94 -22.45 13.95
C LYS A 17 2.17 -21.56 15.17
N TYR A 18 3.44 -21.21 15.45
CA TYR A 18 3.85 -20.25 16.48
C TYR A 18 3.39 -20.59 17.91
N ARG A 19 3.26 -21.89 18.21
CA ARG A 19 2.80 -22.40 19.52
C ARG A 19 3.94 -22.79 20.45
N ASP A 20 5.16 -22.87 19.93
CA ASP A 20 6.34 -23.11 20.75
C ASP A 20 6.59 -21.93 21.71
N ALA A 21 7.22 -22.22 22.85
CA ALA A 21 7.41 -21.25 23.91
C ALA A 21 8.16 -19.99 23.44
N THR A 22 9.12 -20.15 22.53
CA THR A 22 9.91 -19.06 21.96
C THR A 22 9.05 -18.14 21.11
N SER A 23 8.31 -18.68 20.13
CA SER A 23 7.38 -17.89 19.32
C SER A 23 6.36 -17.14 20.16
N VAL A 24 5.78 -17.81 21.17
CA VAL A 24 4.78 -17.19 22.07
C VAL A 24 5.40 -16.06 22.89
N SER A 25 6.63 -16.23 23.39
CA SER A 25 7.34 -15.15 24.10
C SER A 25 7.59 -13.96 23.18
N TYR A 26 8.14 -14.21 21.99
CA TYR A 26 8.48 -13.16 21.05
C TYR A 26 7.25 -12.40 20.54
N VAL A 27 6.15 -13.08 20.24
CA VAL A 27 4.90 -12.39 19.84
C VAL A 27 4.39 -11.47 20.96
N LYS A 28 4.49 -11.89 22.23
CA LYS A 28 4.10 -11.03 23.37
C LYS A 28 5.01 -9.81 23.51
N GLU A 29 6.32 -9.98 23.37
CA GLU A 29 7.27 -8.86 23.37
C GLU A 29 6.96 -7.88 22.24
N ILE A 30 6.75 -8.41 21.03
CA ILE A 30 6.43 -7.61 19.85
C ILE A 30 5.11 -6.86 20.04
N ARG A 31 4.08 -7.50 20.60
CA ARG A 31 2.80 -6.86 20.91
C ARG A 31 2.96 -5.64 21.81
N VAL A 32 3.80 -5.74 22.85
CA VAL A 32 4.01 -4.62 23.78
C VAL A 32 4.63 -3.41 23.08
N GLU A 33 5.64 -3.63 22.25
CA GLU A 33 6.26 -2.52 21.49
C GLU A 33 5.36 -2.01 20.37
N TYR A 34 4.57 -2.89 19.75
CA TYR A 34 3.56 -2.52 18.78
C TYR A 34 2.51 -1.59 19.38
N ASP A 35 1.96 -1.93 20.55
CA ASP A 35 0.90 -1.14 21.18
C ASP A 35 1.39 0.28 21.50
N LYS A 36 2.67 0.43 21.88
CA LYS A 36 3.32 1.74 22.06
C LYS A 36 3.42 2.50 20.74
N TRP A 37 3.87 1.84 19.67
CA TRP A 37 4.00 2.44 18.34
C TRP A 37 2.64 2.87 17.75
N ASN A 38 1.64 2.00 17.84
CA ASN A 38 0.25 2.27 17.44
C ASN A 38 -0.32 3.46 18.21
N LYS A 39 -0.22 3.44 19.55
CA LYS A 39 -0.75 4.53 20.39
C LYS A 39 -0.09 5.88 20.06
N ALA A 40 1.23 5.91 19.91
CA ALA A 40 1.94 7.13 19.54
C ALA A 40 1.51 7.68 18.18
N ASN A 41 1.30 6.82 17.17
CA ASN A 41 0.81 7.25 15.86
C ASN A 41 -0.65 7.69 15.86
N GLU A 42 -1.49 7.10 16.72
CA GLU A 42 -2.88 7.50 16.89
C GLU A 42 -3.02 8.89 17.53
N ASP A 43 -2.10 9.22 18.44
CA ASP A 43 -2.05 10.52 19.13
C ASP A 43 -1.53 11.65 18.24
N LEU A 44 -0.69 11.34 17.24
CA LEU A 44 -0.29 12.29 16.21
C LEU A 44 -1.42 12.54 15.22
N LYS A 45 -1.71 13.82 14.97
CA LYS A 45 -2.69 14.27 13.97
C LYS A 45 -2.02 15.05 12.85
N GLY A 46 -2.42 14.72 11.64
CA GLY A 46 -1.92 15.31 10.41
C GLY A 46 -0.72 14.55 9.82
N PRO A 47 -0.15 15.08 8.73
CA PRO A 47 -0.58 16.31 8.07
C PRO A 47 -1.94 16.21 7.36
N HIS A 48 -2.50 17.37 7.00
CA HIS A 48 -3.84 17.55 6.43
C HIS A 48 -3.78 18.05 4.97
N ILE A 49 -4.93 18.34 4.36
CA ILE A 49 -5.02 18.85 2.98
C ILE A 49 -4.26 20.19 2.86
N GLU A 50 -4.52 21.13 3.77
CA GLU A 50 -3.83 22.42 3.80
C GLU A 50 -2.37 22.25 4.24
N ILE A 51 -1.44 22.85 3.48
CA ILE A 51 -0.01 22.83 3.79
C ILE A 51 0.28 23.74 4.98
N LYS A 52 0.92 23.20 6.02
CA LYS A 52 1.32 23.95 7.21
C LYS A 52 2.81 23.78 7.48
N GLU A 53 3.42 24.78 8.12
CA GLU A 53 4.83 24.74 8.53
C GLU A 53 5.13 23.57 9.49
N THR A 54 4.13 23.14 10.26
CA THR A 54 4.24 22.02 11.21
C THR A 54 4.21 20.64 10.55
N ASP A 55 3.85 20.54 9.27
CA ASP A 55 3.70 19.25 8.57
C ASP A 55 4.99 18.45 8.57
N SER A 56 6.12 19.13 8.32
CA SER A 56 7.44 18.51 8.30
C SER A 56 7.76 17.86 9.64
N GLU A 57 7.48 18.54 10.75
CA GLU A 57 7.73 18.02 12.09
C GLU A 57 6.84 16.81 12.43
N ILE A 58 5.59 16.81 11.99
CA ILE A 58 4.69 15.65 12.16
C ILE A 58 5.20 14.45 11.36
N ILE A 59 5.61 14.66 10.11
CA ILE A 59 6.16 13.59 9.27
C ILE A 59 7.45 13.03 9.88
N LYS A 60 8.37 13.89 10.33
CA LYS A 60 9.61 13.47 11.01
C LYS A 60 9.31 12.64 12.25
N GLU A 61 8.35 13.06 13.06
CA GLU A 61 7.96 12.29 14.25
C GLU A 61 7.37 10.92 13.87
N ARG A 62 6.52 10.83 12.84
CA ARG A 62 6.04 9.54 12.32
C ARG A 62 7.20 8.66 11.83
N VAL A 63 8.18 9.23 11.13
CA VAL A 63 9.39 8.52 10.67
C VAL A 63 10.20 8.02 11.86
N ARG A 64 10.39 8.84 12.90
CA ARG A 64 11.10 8.45 14.12
C ARG A 64 10.42 7.29 14.83
N LEU A 65 9.08 7.34 14.96
CA LEU A 65 8.28 6.25 15.54
C LEU A 65 8.42 4.96 14.73
N PHE A 66 8.31 5.06 13.39
CA PHE A 66 8.49 3.93 12.49
C PHE A 66 9.90 3.33 12.56
N ALA A 67 10.94 4.16 12.47
CA ALA A 67 12.33 3.71 12.54
C ALA A 67 12.61 3.00 13.86
N LYS A 68 12.17 3.57 15.00
CA LYS A 68 12.33 2.95 16.32
C LYS A 68 11.68 1.57 16.39
N TYR A 69 10.43 1.44 15.94
CA TYR A 69 9.75 0.15 15.95
C TYR A 69 10.39 -0.84 14.98
N LYS A 70 10.84 -0.34 13.81
CA LYS A 70 11.48 -1.16 12.79
C LYS A 70 12.83 -1.71 13.24
N ASP A 71 13.62 -0.92 13.97
CA ASP A 71 14.89 -1.36 14.52
C ASP A 71 14.71 -2.47 15.58
N PHE A 72 13.67 -2.35 16.41
CA PHE A 72 13.30 -3.39 17.36
C PHE A 72 12.84 -4.68 16.66
N ILE A 73 11.87 -4.60 15.74
CA ILE A 73 11.30 -5.82 15.13
C ILE A 73 12.27 -6.50 14.16
N ASP A 74 13.26 -5.78 13.61
CA ASP A 74 14.30 -6.34 12.75
C ASP A 74 15.46 -7.00 13.51
N GLU A 75 15.45 -6.99 14.85
CA GLU A 75 16.41 -7.74 15.66
C GLU A 75 16.52 -9.20 15.19
N GLN A 76 17.76 -9.73 15.17
CA GLN A 76 18.07 -11.03 14.59
C GLN A 76 17.19 -12.16 15.14
N LYS A 77 16.93 -12.16 16.46
CA LYS A 77 16.10 -13.18 17.12
C LYS A 77 14.67 -13.25 16.56
N TYR A 78 14.07 -12.11 16.21
CA TYR A 78 12.73 -12.07 15.63
C TYR A 78 12.79 -12.43 14.15
N ALA A 79 13.79 -11.92 13.44
CA ALA A 79 13.99 -12.20 12.04
C ALA A 79 14.19 -13.71 11.76
N GLU A 80 15.02 -14.39 12.54
CA GLU A 80 15.28 -15.82 12.38
C GLU A 80 14.06 -16.66 12.75
N GLN A 81 13.30 -16.26 13.78
CA GLN A 81 12.10 -16.98 14.21
C GLN A 81 10.92 -16.80 13.25
N PHE A 82 10.75 -15.62 12.67
CA PHE A 82 9.64 -15.29 11.77
C PHE A 82 10.16 -15.08 10.35
N ASP A 83 10.07 -16.14 9.54
CA ASP A 83 10.48 -16.10 8.14
C ASP A 83 9.66 -15.08 7.30
N SER A 84 10.11 -14.85 6.07
CA SER A 84 9.46 -13.89 5.16
C SER A 84 7.99 -14.23 4.86
N ARG A 85 7.61 -15.51 4.93
CA ARG A 85 6.22 -15.95 4.66
C ARG A 85 5.27 -15.60 5.81
N SER A 86 5.80 -15.21 6.96
CA SER A 86 5.01 -14.74 8.10
C SER A 86 4.41 -13.34 7.88
N ASN A 87 4.91 -12.59 6.90
CA ASN A 87 4.59 -11.17 6.66
C ASN A 87 4.81 -10.25 7.87
N LEU A 88 5.54 -10.69 8.89
CA LEU A 88 5.73 -9.93 10.12
C LEU A 88 6.44 -8.60 9.82
N HIS A 89 7.59 -8.66 9.16
CA HIS A 89 8.40 -7.48 8.87
C HIS A 89 7.80 -6.60 7.76
N SER A 90 7.16 -7.21 6.75
CA SER A 90 6.62 -6.47 5.59
C SER A 90 5.38 -5.65 5.95
N SER A 91 4.51 -6.19 6.81
CA SER A 91 3.27 -5.51 7.21
C SER A 91 3.50 -4.23 8.03
N VAL A 92 4.68 -4.07 8.64
CA VAL A 92 5.02 -2.84 9.38
C VAL A 92 5.05 -1.63 8.44
N LEU A 93 5.62 -1.79 7.24
CA LEU A 93 5.67 -0.71 6.25
C LEU A 93 4.26 -0.37 5.75
N GLU A 94 3.43 -1.39 5.48
CA GLU A 94 2.03 -1.19 5.09
C GLU A 94 1.25 -0.37 6.12
N GLU A 95 1.40 -0.68 7.41
CA GLU A 95 0.73 0.05 8.49
C GLU A 95 1.34 1.45 8.74
N PHE A 96 2.65 1.63 8.54
CA PHE A 96 3.27 2.96 8.56
C PHE A 96 2.67 3.88 7.48
N ILE A 97 2.51 3.36 6.26
CA ILE A 97 1.87 4.10 5.16
C ILE A 97 0.41 4.46 5.53
N TYR A 98 -0.31 3.60 6.25
CA TYR A 98 -1.63 3.95 6.79
C TYR A 98 -1.57 5.18 7.71
N TYR A 99 -0.69 5.18 8.71
CA TYR A 99 -0.56 6.33 9.61
C TYR A 99 -0.12 7.61 8.91
N LEU A 100 0.71 7.48 7.87
CA LEU A 100 1.20 8.60 7.09
C LEU A 100 0.07 9.33 6.35
N PHE A 101 -0.96 8.61 5.88
CA PHE A 101 -2.01 9.16 5.02
C PHE A 101 -3.41 9.22 5.63
N LYS A 102 -3.66 8.59 6.78
CA LYS A 102 -5.03 8.50 7.33
C LYS A 102 -5.71 9.85 7.56
N ASP A 103 -4.98 10.83 8.08
CA ASP A 103 -5.59 12.09 8.51
C ASP A 103 -5.99 12.95 7.30
N ILE A 104 -5.12 13.06 6.29
CA ILE A 104 -5.45 13.74 5.03
C ILE A 104 -6.56 13.02 4.25
N VAL A 105 -6.55 11.68 4.18
CA VAL A 105 -7.56 10.93 3.42
C VAL A 105 -8.94 11.05 4.06
N PHE A 106 -9.03 10.93 5.38
CA PHE A 106 -10.31 11.05 6.08
C PHE A 106 -10.83 12.48 6.19
N GLU A 107 -9.98 13.49 5.98
CA GLU A 107 -10.42 14.87 5.78
C GLU A 107 -11.19 15.05 4.46
N PHE A 108 -10.81 14.33 3.38
CA PHE A 108 -11.62 14.30 2.15
C PHE A 108 -12.94 13.55 2.36
N SER A 109 -12.89 12.37 3.01
CA SER A 109 -14.07 11.56 3.29
C SER A 109 -13.78 10.46 4.31
N GLU A 110 -14.58 10.38 5.36
CA GLU A 110 -14.53 9.28 6.36
C GLU A 110 -14.85 7.89 5.75
N HIS A 111 -15.43 7.85 4.55
CA HIS A 111 -15.78 6.62 3.83
C HIS A 111 -14.78 6.26 2.72
N ALA A 112 -13.71 7.02 2.56
CA ALA A 112 -12.67 6.70 1.59
C ALA A 112 -12.05 5.32 1.88
N GLN A 113 -11.73 4.59 0.81
CA GLN A 113 -11.01 3.32 0.92
C GLN A 113 -9.55 3.62 1.28
N LEU A 114 -9.10 3.10 2.42
CA LEU A 114 -7.73 3.29 2.90
C LEU A 114 -7.14 1.99 3.45
N GLY A 115 -5.95 1.63 2.95
CA GLY A 115 -5.22 0.43 3.36
C GLY A 115 -5.25 -0.67 2.31
N LYS A 116 -4.95 -1.91 2.73
CA LYS A 116 -4.96 -3.08 1.86
C LYS A 116 -6.29 -3.23 1.13
N ALA A 117 -6.25 -3.46 -0.18
CA ALA A 117 -7.45 -3.53 -1.01
C ALA A 117 -7.35 -4.57 -2.13
N HIS A 118 -8.52 -5.02 -2.56
CA HIS A 118 -8.72 -5.90 -3.71
C HIS A 118 -9.34 -5.08 -4.84
N ALA A 119 -8.50 -4.30 -5.51
CA ALA A 119 -8.91 -3.33 -6.53
C ALA A 119 -9.60 -4.02 -7.72
N PHE A 120 -10.59 -3.35 -8.29
CA PHE A 120 -11.24 -3.77 -9.52
C PHE A 120 -10.20 -3.89 -10.65
N LYS A 121 -10.11 -5.08 -11.24
CA LYS A 121 -9.24 -5.36 -12.37
C LYS A 121 -10.03 -5.52 -13.65
N ASP A 122 -11.06 -6.34 -13.64
CA ASP A 122 -11.87 -6.57 -14.85
C ASP A 122 -13.29 -7.05 -14.56
N ILE A 123 -14.16 -6.87 -15.54
CA ILE A 123 -15.54 -7.34 -15.52
C ILE A 123 -15.82 -8.13 -16.79
N PHE A 124 -16.42 -9.32 -16.64
CA PHE A 124 -16.90 -10.12 -17.76
C PHE A 124 -18.19 -10.86 -17.41
N PHE A 125 -18.96 -11.22 -18.43
CA PHE A 125 -20.25 -11.88 -18.30
C PHE A 125 -20.14 -13.32 -18.78
N ASN A 126 -20.44 -14.28 -17.90
CA ASN A 126 -20.21 -15.70 -18.18
C ASN A 126 -21.43 -16.54 -17.78
N ALA A 127 -22.49 -16.41 -18.57
CA ALA A 127 -23.69 -17.22 -18.44
C ALA A 127 -23.44 -18.64 -18.97
N PRO A 128 -24.01 -19.69 -18.35
CA PRO A 128 -23.79 -21.08 -18.78
C PRO A 128 -24.46 -21.41 -20.12
N ASN A 129 -25.47 -20.64 -20.54
CA ASN A 129 -26.14 -20.75 -21.83
C ASN A 129 -27.02 -19.50 -22.09
N PHE A 130 -27.57 -19.37 -23.29
CA PHE A 130 -28.39 -18.20 -23.68
C PHE A 130 -29.68 -18.04 -22.87
N ARG A 131 -30.31 -19.14 -22.43
CA ARG A 131 -31.53 -19.08 -21.61
C ARG A 131 -31.24 -18.38 -20.27
N GLU A 132 -30.11 -18.70 -19.66
CA GLU A 132 -29.67 -18.04 -18.42
C GLU A 132 -29.17 -16.60 -18.69
N MET A 133 -28.53 -16.36 -19.83
CA MET A 133 -28.02 -15.03 -20.18
C MET A 133 -29.12 -13.96 -20.27
N VAL A 134 -30.34 -14.33 -20.64
CA VAL A 134 -31.48 -13.40 -20.74
C VAL A 134 -32.24 -13.22 -19.41
N THR A 135 -31.89 -13.96 -18.36
CA THR A 135 -32.52 -13.83 -17.02
C THR A 135 -31.62 -13.11 -16.03
N LYS A 136 -30.30 -13.27 -16.12
CA LYS A 136 -29.34 -12.73 -15.16
C LYS A 136 -28.01 -12.34 -15.83
N PRO A 137 -27.29 -11.32 -15.35
CA PRO A 137 -26.04 -10.89 -15.97
C PRO A 137 -24.91 -11.93 -15.92
N TYR A 138 -24.85 -12.76 -14.86
CA TYR A 138 -23.73 -13.68 -14.60
C TYR A 138 -22.38 -12.95 -14.56
N THR A 139 -22.35 -11.84 -13.84
CA THR A 139 -21.16 -11.00 -13.76
C THR A 139 -20.05 -11.70 -12.99
N LYS A 140 -18.84 -11.62 -13.52
CA LYS A 140 -17.61 -12.02 -12.84
C LYS A 140 -16.70 -10.81 -12.75
N ILE A 141 -16.21 -10.56 -11.54
CA ILE A 141 -15.27 -9.47 -11.26
C ILE A 141 -13.91 -10.08 -10.93
N GLU A 142 -12.91 -9.74 -11.73
CA GLU A 142 -11.52 -9.97 -11.36
C GLU A 142 -11.04 -8.84 -10.46
N LYS A 143 -10.25 -9.20 -9.44
CA LYS A 143 -9.66 -8.26 -8.51
C LYS A 143 -8.15 -8.40 -8.49
N LYS A 144 -7.45 -7.33 -8.15
CA LYS A 144 -6.01 -7.31 -7.92
C LYS A 144 -5.72 -6.88 -6.48
N ASP A 145 -4.89 -7.67 -5.81
CA ASP A 145 -4.39 -7.32 -4.49
C ASP A 145 -3.32 -6.24 -4.60
N HIS A 146 -3.45 -5.21 -3.78
CA HIS A 146 -2.45 -4.18 -3.55
C HIS A 146 -2.16 -4.08 -2.06
N ASP A 147 -0.89 -3.84 -1.72
CA ASP A 147 -0.45 -3.71 -0.32
C ASP A 147 -1.16 -2.52 0.36
N PHE A 148 -1.30 -1.40 -0.36
CA PHE A 148 -1.99 -0.21 0.12
C PHE A 148 -2.70 0.54 -1.00
N VAL A 149 -3.93 0.99 -0.74
CA VAL A 149 -4.74 1.81 -1.66
C VAL A 149 -5.33 3.00 -0.91
N ILE A 150 -5.34 4.14 -1.59
CA ILE A 150 -6.22 5.29 -1.31
C ILE A 150 -7.19 5.36 -2.48
N GLY A 151 -8.49 5.29 -2.22
CA GLY A 151 -9.48 5.26 -3.29
C GLY A 151 -10.92 5.32 -2.79
N VAL A 152 -11.82 4.80 -3.61
CA VAL A 152 -13.26 4.79 -3.34
C VAL A 152 -13.85 3.39 -3.53
N ASN A 153 -14.96 3.15 -2.83
CA ASN A 153 -15.82 1.99 -3.05
C ASN A 153 -17.04 2.45 -3.86
N ILE A 154 -17.29 1.81 -5.00
CA ILE A 154 -18.43 2.09 -5.89
C ILE A 154 -19.41 0.91 -5.82
N ASP A 155 -20.54 1.12 -5.18
CA ASP A 155 -21.62 0.14 -5.13
C ASP A 155 -22.37 0.11 -6.46
N THR A 156 -22.34 -1.04 -7.13
CA THR A 156 -22.86 -1.24 -8.48
C THR A 156 -24.00 -2.25 -8.45
N LYS A 157 -25.09 -1.95 -9.15
CA LYS A 157 -26.24 -2.85 -9.34
C LYS A 157 -26.39 -3.15 -10.83
N MET A 158 -26.41 -4.42 -11.18
CA MET A 158 -26.51 -4.91 -12.57
C MET A 158 -27.72 -5.81 -12.72
N GLN A 159 -28.45 -5.63 -13.81
CA GLN A 159 -29.69 -6.35 -14.09
C GLN A 159 -29.86 -6.51 -15.60
N VAL A 160 -30.38 -7.66 -16.03
CA VAL A 160 -30.82 -7.86 -17.42
C VAL A 160 -32.16 -7.16 -17.62
N HIS A 161 -32.31 -6.45 -18.74
CA HIS A 161 -33.54 -5.74 -19.05
C HIS A 161 -34.77 -6.68 -19.00
N GLY A 162 -35.79 -6.30 -18.22
CA GLY A 162 -37.01 -7.08 -18.04
C GLY A 162 -36.91 -8.21 -16.98
N SER A 163 -35.73 -8.47 -16.43
CA SER A 163 -35.56 -9.35 -15.28
C SER A 163 -35.80 -8.61 -13.97
N THR A 164 -36.20 -9.34 -12.92
CA THR A 164 -36.22 -8.85 -11.53
C THR A 164 -34.95 -9.19 -10.76
N ASP A 165 -34.10 -10.06 -11.30
CA ASP A 165 -32.86 -10.48 -10.66
C ASP A 165 -31.80 -9.40 -10.78
N MET A 166 -31.26 -9.00 -9.64
CA MET A 166 -30.25 -7.96 -9.51
C MET A 166 -28.99 -8.54 -8.90
N GLU A 167 -27.85 -8.27 -9.54
CA GLU A 167 -26.53 -8.56 -8.99
C GLU A 167 -25.95 -7.27 -8.42
N GLU A 168 -25.56 -7.31 -7.14
CA GLU A 168 -24.88 -6.20 -6.48
C GLU A 168 -23.40 -6.52 -6.30
N VAL A 169 -22.54 -5.55 -6.61
CA VAL A 169 -21.11 -5.66 -6.38
C VAL A 169 -20.50 -4.32 -6.01
N THR A 170 -19.60 -4.33 -5.04
CA THR A 170 -18.79 -3.17 -4.70
C THR A 170 -17.46 -3.25 -5.45
N LEU A 171 -17.16 -2.23 -6.25
CA LEU A 171 -15.92 -2.08 -6.99
C LEU A 171 -15.00 -1.14 -6.22
N GLN A 172 -13.78 -1.60 -5.90
CA GLN A 172 -12.78 -0.76 -5.24
C GLN A 172 -11.92 -0.11 -6.33
N ILE A 173 -11.99 1.22 -6.44
CA ILE A 173 -11.28 1.99 -7.47
C ILE A 173 -10.16 2.81 -6.80
N PRO A 174 -8.88 2.47 -7.04
CA PRO A 174 -7.77 3.24 -6.51
C PRO A 174 -7.60 4.59 -7.20
N ALA A 175 -7.34 5.64 -6.42
CA ALA A 175 -6.69 6.88 -6.90
C ALA A 175 -5.17 6.80 -6.70
N VAL A 176 -4.72 6.18 -5.62
CA VAL A 176 -3.32 5.89 -5.34
C VAL A 176 -3.21 4.41 -4.97
N ALA A 177 -2.30 3.69 -5.62
CA ALA A 177 -1.87 2.36 -5.17
C ALA A 177 -0.38 2.42 -4.78
N ILE A 178 -0.05 1.84 -3.63
CA ILE A 178 1.33 1.78 -3.12
C ILE A 178 1.69 0.33 -2.83
N GLU A 179 2.74 -0.17 -3.46
CA GLU A 179 3.34 -1.46 -3.15
C GLU A 179 4.45 -1.27 -2.11
N CYS A 180 4.38 -2.01 -1.01
CA CYS A 180 5.31 -1.91 0.11
C CYS A 180 6.22 -3.13 0.12
N LYS A 181 7.52 -2.93 -0.13
CA LYS A 181 8.48 -4.04 -0.24
C LYS A 181 9.63 -3.85 0.73
N THR A 182 10.07 -4.92 1.40
CA THR A 182 11.32 -4.85 2.19
C THR A 182 12.48 -4.47 1.26
N TYR A 183 12.60 -5.11 0.10
CA TYR A 183 13.52 -4.68 -0.95
C TYR A 183 12.82 -4.75 -2.31
N LEU A 184 13.30 -3.98 -3.28
CA LEU A 184 12.80 -4.01 -4.65
C LEU A 184 13.82 -4.68 -5.59
N ASP A 185 13.47 -5.84 -6.16
CA ASP A 185 14.23 -6.47 -7.24
C ASP A 185 13.59 -6.24 -8.63
N LYS A 186 14.25 -6.75 -9.68
CA LYS A 186 13.81 -6.55 -11.06
C LYS A 186 12.45 -7.21 -11.36
N THR A 187 12.23 -8.42 -10.86
CA THR A 187 10.99 -9.16 -11.10
C THR A 187 9.81 -8.49 -10.40
N MET A 188 10.03 -8.00 -9.18
CA MET A 188 9.05 -7.19 -8.46
C MET A 188 8.73 -5.90 -9.22
N LEU A 189 9.74 -5.20 -9.75
CA LEU A 189 9.55 -3.99 -10.54
C LEU A 189 8.74 -4.24 -11.83
N GLU A 190 9.01 -5.35 -12.54
CA GLU A 190 8.23 -5.77 -13.71
C GLU A 190 6.75 -6.04 -13.35
N GLY A 191 6.53 -6.74 -12.24
CA GLY A 191 5.18 -6.98 -11.70
C GLY A 191 4.44 -5.69 -11.34
N SER A 192 5.10 -4.79 -10.60
CA SER A 192 4.55 -3.47 -10.24
C SER A 192 4.25 -2.61 -11.47
N SER A 193 5.10 -2.64 -12.50
CA SER A 193 4.85 -1.91 -13.76
C SER A 193 3.63 -2.43 -14.51
N THR A 194 3.42 -3.76 -14.52
CA THR A 194 2.23 -4.35 -15.15
C THR A 194 0.97 -3.97 -14.38
N ALA A 195 1.04 -3.99 -13.05
CA ALA A 195 -0.07 -3.58 -12.19
C ALA A 195 -0.38 -2.08 -12.33
N ALA A 196 0.64 -1.22 -12.48
CA ALA A 196 0.47 0.20 -12.76
C ALA A 196 -0.27 0.45 -14.08
N GLU A 197 0.09 -0.25 -15.14
CA GLU A 197 -0.60 -0.18 -16.42
C GLU A 197 -2.07 -0.64 -16.31
N GLN A 198 -2.31 -1.75 -15.63
CA GLN A 198 -3.67 -2.25 -15.39
C GLN A 198 -4.51 -1.25 -14.59
N LEU A 199 -3.95 -0.63 -13.55
CA LEU A 199 -4.63 0.39 -12.76
C LEU A 199 -4.99 1.60 -13.63
N LYS A 200 -4.04 2.13 -14.40
CA LYS A 200 -4.25 3.30 -15.26
C LYS A 200 -5.26 3.05 -16.37
N ASN A 201 -5.39 1.80 -16.82
CA ASN A 201 -6.45 1.43 -17.77
C ASN A 201 -7.86 1.50 -17.16
N LYS A 202 -8.00 1.41 -15.83
CA LYS A 202 -9.30 1.46 -15.13
C LYS A 202 -9.57 2.82 -14.50
N ASN A 203 -8.55 3.46 -13.97
CA ASN A 203 -8.57 4.86 -13.56
C ASN A 203 -7.34 5.59 -14.15
N PRO A 204 -7.49 6.30 -15.29
CA PRO A 204 -6.40 7.00 -15.96
C PRO A 204 -5.74 8.11 -15.13
N ASN A 205 -6.43 8.58 -14.09
CA ASN A 205 -5.89 9.56 -13.16
C ASN A 205 -5.14 8.90 -12.00
N GLY A 206 -5.28 7.60 -11.80
CA GLY A 206 -4.64 6.92 -10.69
C GLY A 206 -3.13 6.85 -10.84
N ILE A 207 -2.43 7.00 -9.72
CA ILE A 207 -0.96 6.87 -9.63
C ILE A 207 -0.57 5.58 -8.92
N TYR A 208 0.57 5.02 -9.31
CA TYR A 208 1.11 3.77 -8.80
C TYR A 208 2.53 3.98 -8.29
N ILE A 209 2.73 3.77 -7.00
CA ILE A 209 3.99 4.02 -6.30
C ILE A 209 4.55 2.71 -5.75
N VAL A 210 5.87 2.57 -5.76
CA VAL A 210 6.57 1.51 -5.02
C VAL A 210 7.37 2.14 -3.89
N VAL A 211 7.21 1.65 -2.67
CA VAL A 211 8.00 2.05 -1.50
C VAL A 211 8.77 0.85 -1.02
N SER A 212 10.10 0.96 -0.95
CA SER A 212 10.96 -0.08 -0.41
C SER A 212 11.99 0.43 0.59
N GLU A 213 12.45 -0.43 1.49
CA GLU A 213 13.55 -0.06 2.39
C GLU A 213 14.90 -0.12 1.66
N TRP A 214 15.14 -1.22 0.93
CA TRP A 214 16.36 -1.45 0.15
C TRP A 214 16.10 -1.59 -1.35
N LEU A 215 17.18 -1.46 -2.15
CA LEU A 215 17.15 -1.63 -3.60
C LEU A 215 18.01 -2.81 -4.05
N LYS A 216 17.43 -3.77 -4.79
CA LYS A 216 18.11 -4.92 -5.40
C LYS A 216 18.08 -4.85 -6.94
N LEU A 217 18.40 -3.67 -7.49
CA LEU A 217 18.52 -3.45 -8.92
C LEU A 217 19.99 -3.24 -9.32
N THR A 218 20.35 -3.68 -10.52
CA THR A 218 21.65 -3.38 -11.15
C THR A 218 21.60 -2.04 -11.88
N SER A 219 22.77 -1.47 -12.20
CA SER A 219 22.89 -0.24 -12.98
C SER A 219 22.40 -0.36 -14.44
N GLN A 220 22.15 -1.59 -14.90
CA GLN A 220 21.65 -1.87 -16.25
C GLN A 220 20.14 -1.69 -16.39
N VAL A 221 19.42 -1.57 -15.27
CA VAL A 221 17.96 -1.39 -15.29
C VAL A 221 17.64 0.04 -15.69
N ASN A 222 16.96 0.21 -16.84
CA ASN A 222 16.44 1.50 -17.27
C ASN A 222 15.04 1.72 -16.68
N LEU A 223 14.95 2.57 -15.65
CA LEU A 223 13.71 2.86 -14.94
C LEU A 223 12.63 3.51 -15.84
N GLY A 224 13.01 4.25 -16.88
CA GLY A 224 12.08 4.91 -17.79
C GLY A 224 11.23 3.97 -18.65
N LYS A 225 11.50 2.66 -18.64
CA LYS A 225 10.68 1.64 -19.32
C LYS A 225 9.45 1.22 -18.51
N TYR A 226 9.46 1.46 -17.20
CA TYR A 226 8.42 0.98 -16.29
C TYR A 226 7.31 2.03 -16.16
N LYS A 227 6.09 1.57 -15.85
CA LYS A 227 4.87 2.38 -15.84
C LYS A 227 4.47 2.89 -14.45
N VAL A 228 5.26 2.55 -13.43
CA VAL A 228 5.12 3.10 -12.08
C VAL A 228 5.45 4.59 -12.10
N ASP A 229 4.72 5.38 -11.31
CA ASP A 229 4.88 6.83 -11.25
C ASP A 229 6.06 7.26 -10.39
N GLN A 230 6.34 6.51 -9.32
CA GLN A 230 7.48 6.77 -8.46
C GLN A 230 7.98 5.52 -7.72
N ILE A 231 9.27 5.49 -7.41
CA ILE A 231 9.91 4.46 -6.60
C ILE A 231 10.71 5.13 -5.47
N TYR A 232 10.34 4.84 -4.22
CA TYR A 232 11.01 5.35 -3.03
C TYR A 232 11.87 4.27 -2.39
N VAL A 233 13.14 4.59 -2.10
CA VAL A 233 14.06 3.73 -1.34
C VAL A 233 14.39 4.40 -0.02
N LEU A 234 13.69 4.02 1.04
CA LEU A 234 13.67 4.72 2.32
C LEU A 234 15.02 4.80 3.02
N ARG A 235 15.89 3.78 2.85
CA ARG A 235 17.23 3.75 3.46
C ARG A 235 18.33 4.28 2.54
N LYS A 236 17.99 4.67 1.30
CA LYS A 236 18.97 5.04 0.26
C LYS A 236 20.10 3.99 0.11
N GLN A 237 19.78 2.71 0.30
CA GLN A 237 20.78 1.63 0.45
C GLN A 237 20.47 0.44 -0.48
N LYS A 238 21.52 -0.20 -1.00
CA LYS A 238 21.39 -1.47 -1.72
C LYS A 238 21.02 -2.61 -0.78
N ASN A 239 20.27 -3.58 -1.29
CA ASN A 239 19.95 -4.79 -0.55
C ASN A 239 21.19 -5.70 -0.46
N THR A 240 21.47 -6.20 0.74
CA THR A 240 22.35 -7.36 0.94
C THR A 240 21.53 -8.58 1.38
N ASP A 241 22.12 -9.77 1.28
CA ASP A 241 21.47 -10.99 1.76
C ASP A 241 21.31 -10.94 3.28
N ARG A 242 20.27 -11.63 3.79
CA ARG A 242 19.78 -11.44 5.17
C ARG A 242 20.86 -11.73 6.21
N GLU A 243 21.67 -12.75 6.00
CA GLU A 243 22.77 -13.14 6.90
C GLU A 243 23.82 -12.03 7.05
N PHE A 244 24.11 -11.29 5.98
CA PHE A 244 25.05 -10.17 6.02
C PHE A 244 24.47 -8.91 6.65
N ARG A 245 23.16 -8.85 6.93
CA ARG A 245 22.56 -7.69 7.63
C ARG A 245 22.87 -7.67 9.13
N TYR A 246 23.38 -8.78 9.67
CA TYR A 246 23.76 -8.94 11.07
C TYR A 246 25.27 -9.09 11.25
N ALA A 247 26.05 -8.91 10.19
CA ALA A 247 27.50 -8.91 10.28
C ALA A 247 27.99 -7.62 10.96
N ASP A 248 29.10 -7.69 11.69
CA ASP A 248 29.65 -6.57 12.46
C ASP A 248 30.06 -5.38 11.57
N ASP A 249 30.35 -5.62 10.29
CA ASP A 249 30.73 -4.61 9.29
C ASP A 249 29.53 -4.02 8.53
N TYR A 250 28.31 -4.50 8.79
CA TYR A 250 27.12 -4.00 8.12
C TYR A 250 26.56 -2.76 8.82
N GLU A 251 26.66 -1.62 8.15
CA GLU A 251 26.01 -0.38 8.56
C GLU A 251 24.63 -0.24 7.90
N LYS A 252 23.58 -0.38 8.71
CA LYS A 252 22.18 -0.16 8.26
C LYS A 252 21.90 1.34 8.24
N ASN A 253 21.61 1.89 7.06
CA ASN A 253 21.20 3.29 6.96
C ASN A 253 19.86 3.51 7.68
N GLN A 254 19.71 4.69 8.29
CA GLN A 254 18.45 5.15 8.87
C GLN A 254 17.36 5.30 7.80
N ILE A 255 16.09 5.38 8.23
CA ILE A 255 15.00 5.80 7.35
C ILE A 255 15.13 7.30 7.13
N HIS A 256 15.18 7.71 5.87
CA HIS A 256 15.41 9.09 5.49
C HIS A 256 14.10 9.89 5.48
N GLU A 257 14.02 10.88 6.37
CA GLU A 257 12.86 11.79 6.52
C GLU A 257 12.52 12.51 5.22
N ASP A 258 13.52 13.02 4.49
CA ASP A 258 13.34 13.74 3.23
C ASP A 258 12.67 12.88 2.14
N VAL A 259 12.93 11.57 2.16
CA VAL A 259 12.31 10.62 1.21
C VAL A 259 10.84 10.42 1.54
N VAL A 260 10.50 10.32 2.83
CA VAL A 260 9.11 10.15 3.29
C VAL A 260 8.31 11.44 3.11
N GLU A 261 8.91 12.61 3.36
CA GLU A 261 8.29 13.91 3.13
C GLU A 261 7.97 14.13 1.64
N HIS A 262 8.88 13.73 0.74
CA HIS A 262 8.62 13.76 -0.69
C HIS A 262 7.51 12.79 -1.11
N LEU A 263 7.47 11.58 -0.53
CA LEU A 263 6.38 10.62 -0.73
C LEU A 263 5.03 11.22 -0.30
N PHE A 264 4.97 11.81 0.90
CA PHE A 264 3.75 12.41 1.41
C PHE A 264 3.28 13.55 0.51
N SER A 265 4.19 14.46 0.14
CA SER A 265 3.89 15.62 -0.71
C SER A 265 3.39 15.18 -2.09
N THR A 266 4.03 14.19 -2.70
CA THR A 266 3.60 13.64 -4.01
C THR A 266 2.15 13.15 -3.96
N VAL A 267 1.78 12.42 -2.90
CA VAL A 267 0.42 11.88 -2.74
C VAL A 267 -0.57 12.99 -2.40
N ARG A 268 -0.22 13.92 -1.51
CA ARG A 268 -1.07 15.07 -1.17
C ARG A 268 -1.36 15.93 -2.39
N ASP A 269 -0.33 16.30 -3.14
CA ASP A 269 -0.45 17.13 -4.34
C ASP A 269 -1.34 16.44 -5.38
N HIS A 270 -1.14 15.13 -5.57
CA HIS A 270 -2.03 14.34 -6.41
C HIS A 270 -3.48 14.40 -5.93
N LEU A 271 -3.77 14.06 -4.68
CA LEU A 271 -5.14 14.03 -4.14
C LEU A 271 -5.83 15.40 -4.10
N SER A 272 -5.06 16.49 -4.02
CA SER A 272 -5.58 17.86 -3.88
C SER A 272 -5.61 18.62 -5.22
N SER A 273 -5.07 18.04 -6.29
CA SER A 273 -5.03 18.65 -7.62
C SER A 273 -6.31 18.39 -8.42
N ASP A 274 -6.58 19.28 -9.36
CA ASP A 274 -7.61 19.04 -10.37
C ASP A 274 -7.13 17.99 -11.37
N TRP A 275 -7.87 16.88 -11.45
CA TRP A 275 -7.62 15.80 -12.41
C TRP A 275 -8.37 15.98 -13.73
N GLU A 276 -9.09 17.09 -13.92
CA GLU A 276 -9.84 17.36 -15.15
C GLU A 276 -8.90 17.31 -16.36
N LYS A 277 -9.16 16.31 -17.21
CA LYS A 277 -8.48 16.07 -18.47
C LYS A 277 -9.55 15.74 -19.49
N GLY A 278 -9.46 16.33 -20.67
CA GLY A 278 -10.45 16.13 -21.71
C GLY A 278 -10.22 17.06 -22.88
N VAL A 279 -10.72 16.66 -24.05
CA VAL A 279 -10.54 17.44 -25.28
C VAL A 279 -11.08 18.85 -25.11
N GLU A 280 -12.25 19.02 -24.51
CA GLU A 280 -12.87 20.34 -24.31
C GLU A 280 -12.09 21.22 -23.33
N TYR A 281 -11.62 20.65 -22.22
CA TYR A 281 -10.79 21.35 -21.25
C TYR A 281 -9.44 21.77 -21.86
N GLY A 282 -8.80 20.85 -22.57
CA GLY A 282 -7.53 21.11 -23.25
C GLY A 282 -7.68 22.12 -24.40
N LEU A 283 -8.80 22.09 -25.14
CA LEU A 283 -9.09 23.10 -26.17
C LEU A 283 -9.20 24.50 -25.59
N LYS A 284 -9.78 24.66 -24.38
CA LYS A 284 -9.81 25.96 -23.68
C LYS A 284 -8.41 26.44 -23.29
N LYS A 285 -7.49 25.53 -22.97
CA LYS A 285 -6.10 25.85 -22.60
C LYS A 285 -5.16 26.01 -23.80
N GLY A 286 -5.52 25.46 -24.95
CA GLY A 286 -4.68 25.40 -26.16
C GLY A 286 -3.70 24.22 -26.19
N PHE A 287 -3.76 23.30 -25.23
CA PHE A 287 -2.97 22.07 -25.16
C PHE A 287 -3.78 20.97 -24.45
N LEU A 288 -3.71 19.73 -24.96
CA LEU A 288 -4.58 18.63 -24.52
C LEU A 288 -3.96 17.74 -23.43
N LEU A 289 -2.65 17.83 -23.20
CA LEU A 289 -1.86 17.05 -22.25
C LEU A 289 -0.96 17.98 -21.44
#